data_AF-A0A917HSD4-F1
#
_entry.id   AF-A0A917HSD4-F1
#
_cell.length_a   1.000
_cell.length_b   1.000
_cell.length_c   1.000
_cell.angle_alpha   90.00
_cell.angle_beta   90.00
_cell.angle_gamma   90.00
#
_symmetry.space_group_name_H-M   'P 1'
#
loop_
_entity.id
_entity.type
_entity.pdbx_description
1 polymer ?
#
loop_
_entity_poly.entity_id
_entity_poly.type
_entity_poly.pdbx_seq_one_letter_code
_entity_poly.pdbx_strand_id
1 'polypeptide(L)'
;MEVKGLEEIDIRYLTVHRSKGTEADNVIVLKLSNHLLGFPNKMTDAPLLLLLLSDNEAYRFAEERKLFYVVLTRTKNEVALLAPSEASLFVEELLKDNNYLLTSTDGAVNATACPYCKTGKLVIRQHSANGSQFLGCSHYPSCNQTFKNLEILTDKLMCPDCQSGFMVKRSGRFGDFLGCTNYPGCTNTIK
;
A
#
# COMPACT_ATOMS: atom_id res chain seq x y z
N MET A 1 13.95 -21.55 -12.20
CA MET A 1 14.81 -21.05 -11.10
C MET A 1 14.20 -21.65 -9.84
N GLU A 2 14.83 -22.65 -9.24
CA GLU A 2 14.32 -23.28 -8.03
C GLU A 2 14.83 -22.48 -6.83
N VAL A 3 13.91 -21.87 -6.09
CA VAL A 3 14.23 -21.08 -4.90
C VAL A 3 14.17 -22.02 -3.70
N LYS A 4 15.35 -22.43 -3.20
CA LYS A 4 15.46 -23.30 -2.02
C LYS A 4 14.74 -22.66 -0.82
N GLY A 5 13.87 -23.44 -0.16
CA GLY A 5 13.12 -23.00 1.02
C GLY A 5 11.67 -22.57 0.78
N LEU A 6 11.17 -22.62 -0.46
CA LEU A 6 9.77 -22.33 -0.81
C LEU A 6 9.11 -23.52 -1.56
N GLU A 7 9.52 -24.75 -1.25
CA GLU A 7 9.13 -25.96 -1.99
C GLU A 7 7.62 -26.26 -1.94
N GLU A 8 6.91 -25.73 -0.93
CA GLU A 8 5.45 -25.85 -0.80
C GLU A 8 4.67 -24.70 -1.47
N ILE A 9 5.35 -23.71 -2.08
CA ILE A 9 4.71 -22.53 -2.67
C ILE A 9 4.75 -22.62 -4.20
N ASP A 10 3.58 -22.60 -4.83
CA ASP A 10 3.47 -22.53 -6.30
C ASP A 10 3.81 -21.11 -6.79
N ILE A 11 5.04 -20.94 -7.30
CA ILE A 11 5.52 -19.68 -7.86
C ILE A 11 5.47 -19.75 -9.38
N ARG A 12 4.61 -18.91 -9.98
CA ARG A 12 4.46 -18.82 -11.45
C ARG A 12 5.04 -17.52 -11.98
N TYR A 13 5.91 -17.62 -12.98
CA TYR A 13 6.46 -16.47 -13.69
C TYR A 13 5.69 -16.26 -15.00
N LEU A 14 4.93 -15.17 -15.08
CA LEU A 14 4.14 -14.81 -16.26
C LEU A 14 4.48 -13.40 -16.72
N THR A 15 4.44 -13.15 -18.03
CA THR A 15 4.41 -11.79 -18.55
C THR A 15 3.01 -11.21 -18.36
N VAL A 16 2.90 -9.89 -18.21
CA VAL A 16 1.60 -9.20 -18.02
C VAL A 16 0.60 -9.54 -19.14
N HIS A 17 1.08 -9.68 -20.39
CA HIS A 17 0.21 -10.08 -21.50
C HIS A 17 -0.26 -11.55 -21.40
N ARG A 18 0.58 -12.47 -20.87
CA ARG A 18 0.21 -13.88 -20.68
C ARG A 18 -0.63 -14.13 -19.43
N SER A 19 -0.63 -13.21 -18.46
CA SER A 19 -1.46 -13.35 -17.26
C SER A 19 -2.93 -12.95 -17.49
N LYS A 20 -3.28 -12.48 -18.69
CA LYS A 20 -4.66 -12.17 -19.06
C LYS A 20 -5.50 -13.45 -19.00
N GLY A 21 -6.39 -13.52 -18.01
CA GLY A 21 -7.24 -14.69 -17.76
C GLY A 21 -6.87 -15.49 -16.51
N THR A 22 -5.74 -15.21 -15.87
CA THR A 22 -5.30 -15.90 -14.65
C THR A 22 -5.48 -15.04 -13.40
N GLU A 23 -5.68 -15.68 -12.25
CA GLU A 23 -5.72 -15.06 -10.93
C GLU A 23 -4.67 -15.72 -10.02
N ALA A 24 -4.21 -14.98 -9.02
CA ALA A 24 -3.29 -15.49 -8.00
C ALA A 24 -3.62 -14.89 -6.64
N ASP A 25 -3.28 -15.59 -5.56
CA ASP A 25 -3.56 -15.09 -4.21
C ASP A 25 -2.67 -13.89 -3.86
N ASN A 26 -1.39 -13.94 -4.25
CA ASN A 26 -0.43 -12.83 -4.15
C ASN A 26 0.23 -12.60 -5.50
N VAL A 27 0.44 -11.34 -5.90
CA VAL A 27 1.14 -10.99 -7.14
C VAL A 27 2.33 -10.08 -6.85
N ILE A 28 3.47 -10.44 -7.43
CA ILE A 28 4.68 -9.63 -7.38
C ILE A 28 4.95 -9.12 -8.80
N VAL A 29 4.86 -7.80 -8.97
CA VAL A 29 5.12 -7.15 -10.25
C VAL A 29 6.56 -6.67 -10.27
N LEU A 30 7.34 -7.25 -11.17
CA LEU A 30 8.76 -6.95 -11.33
C LEU A 30 9.01 -6.06 -12.54
N LYS A 31 10.17 -5.39 -12.55
CA LYS A 31 10.67 -4.60 -13.70
C LYS A 31 9.72 -3.48 -14.15
N LEU A 32 9.16 -2.74 -13.19
CA LEU A 32 8.39 -1.53 -13.45
C LEU A 32 9.32 -0.34 -13.78
N SER A 33 10.06 -0.42 -14.88
CA SER A 33 10.99 0.61 -15.34
C SER A 33 10.46 1.40 -16.54
N ASN A 34 10.90 2.64 -16.67
CA ASN A 34 10.47 3.56 -17.74
C ASN A 34 11.27 3.43 -19.06
N HIS A 35 11.84 2.26 -19.34
CA HIS A 35 12.65 2.00 -20.54
C HIS A 35 11.80 1.61 -21.77
N LEU A 36 12.43 1.52 -22.95
CA LEU A 36 11.76 1.16 -24.22
C LEU A 36 11.01 -0.17 -24.18
N LEU A 37 11.59 -1.20 -23.54
CA LEU A 37 10.98 -2.52 -23.27
C LEU A 37 10.41 -2.62 -21.85
N GLY A 38 10.31 -1.48 -21.16
CA GLY A 38 9.78 -1.39 -19.82
C GLY A 38 8.26 -1.44 -19.81
N PHE A 39 7.68 -1.06 -18.69
CA PHE A 39 6.24 -0.97 -18.54
C PHE A 39 5.91 0.46 -18.15
N PRO A 40 5.19 1.25 -18.96
CA PRO A 40 4.56 0.90 -20.24
C PRO A 40 5.56 0.65 -21.38
N ASN A 41 5.24 -0.28 -22.27
CA ASN A 41 6.00 -0.50 -23.49
C ASN A 41 5.83 0.73 -24.40
N LYS A 42 6.95 1.30 -24.87
CA LYS A 42 6.95 2.51 -25.71
C LYS A 42 7.13 2.19 -27.20
N MET A 43 7.31 0.91 -27.55
CA MET A 43 7.37 0.48 -28.94
C MET A 43 6.01 0.75 -29.58
N THR A 44 5.97 1.67 -30.54
CA THR A 44 4.77 1.92 -31.34
C THR A 44 4.48 0.72 -32.22
N ASP A 45 3.24 0.25 -32.16
CA ASP A 45 2.69 -0.69 -33.11
C ASP A 45 2.78 -0.14 -34.54
N ALA A 46 2.91 -1.05 -35.52
CA ALA A 46 3.12 -0.70 -36.92
C ALA A 46 2.07 0.32 -37.41
N PRO A 47 2.42 1.22 -38.36
CA PRO A 47 1.54 2.31 -38.84
C PRO A 47 0.16 1.84 -39.32
N LEU A 48 0.02 0.56 -39.69
CA LEU A 48 -1.22 -0.05 -40.15
C LEU A 48 -2.26 -0.25 -39.04
N LEU A 49 -1.83 -0.43 -37.78
CA LEU A 49 -2.71 -0.63 -36.63
C LEU A 49 -3.39 0.68 -36.19
N LEU A 50 -2.77 1.82 -36.46
CA LEU A 50 -3.37 3.16 -36.25
C LEU A 50 -4.66 3.38 -37.05
N LEU A 51 -4.84 2.68 -38.17
CA LEU A 51 -6.06 2.75 -39.00
C LEU A 51 -7.23 1.94 -38.43
N LEU A 52 -6.94 0.96 -37.56
CA LEU A 52 -7.92 0.08 -36.93
C LEU A 52 -8.32 0.53 -35.52
N LEU A 53 -7.49 1.39 -34.89
CA LEU A 53 -7.80 1.98 -33.60
C LEU A 53 -8.85 3.09 -33.79
N SER A 54 -10.09 2.79 -33.43
CA SER A 54 -11.19 3.77 -33.39
C SER A 54 -10.84 4.92 -32.45
N ASP A 55 -10.80 6.13 -33.00
CA ASP A 55 -10.59 7.44 -32.38
C ASP A 55 -10.11 7.47 -30.92
N ASN A 56 -8.84 7.84 -30.77
CA ASN A 56 -8.33 8.69 -29.70
C ASN A 56 -8.69 8.20 -28.28
N GLU A 57 -8.05 7.14 -27.81
CA GLU A 57 -8.03 6.88 -26.36
C GLU A 57 -7.44 8.13 -25.67
N ALA A 58 -8.27 8.85 -24.92
CA ALA A 58 -7.97 10.14 -24.30
C ALA A 58 -6.79 10.13 -23.30
N TYR A 59 -6.14 8.98 -23.12
CA TYR A 59 -5.10 8.72 -22.15
C TYR A 59 -3.90 8.01 -22.78
N ARG A 60 -2.70 8.55 -22.54
CA ARG A 60 -1.42 7.97 -23.00
C ARG A 60 -1.28 6.51 -22.52
N PHE A 61 -0.86 5.59 -23.40
CA PHE A 61 -0.67 4.16 -23.08
C PHE A 61 -1.92 3.49 -22.46
N ALA A 62 -3.13 3.78 -22.97
CA ALA A 62 -4.37 3.33 -22.37
C ALA A 62 -4.54 1.79 -22.32
N GLU A 63 -4.15 1.05 -23.35
CA GLU A 63 -4.10 -0.43 -23.30
C GLU A 63 -3.18 -0.95 -22.20
N GLU A 64 -1.99 -0.36 -22.04
CA GLU A 64 -1.02 -0.75 -21.00
C GLU A 64 -1.52 -0.37 -19.61
N ARG A 65 -2.27 0.72 -19.46
CA ARG A 65 -2.97 1.07 -18.22
C ARG A 65 -4.04 0.06 -17.86
N LYS A 66 -4.83 -0.42 -18.83
CA LYS A 66 -5.83 -1.49 -18.60
C LYS A 66 -5.14 -2.77 -18.13
N LEU A 67 -4.02 -3.13 -18.73
CA LEU A 67 -3.23 -4.28 -18.30
C LEU A 67 -2.65 -4.10 -16.90
N PHE A 68 -2.14 -2.90 -16.57
CA PHE A 68 -1.65 -2.60 -15.23
C PHE A 68 -2.74 -2.74 -14.18
N TYR A 69 -3.92 -2.17 -14.44
CA TYR A 69 -5.08 -2.29 -13.58
C TYR A 69 -5.49 -3.74 -13.36
N VAL A 70 -5.49 -4.56 -14.42
CA VAL A 70 -5.76 -6.00 -14.34
C VAL A 70 -4.77 -6.70 -13.41
N VAL A 71 -3.49 -6.35 -13.46
CA VAL A 71 -2.48 -6.93 -12.56
C VAL A 71 -2.71 -6.53 -11.10
N LEU A 72 -3.08 -5.27 -10.85
CA LEU A 72 -3.35 -4.78 -9.50
C LEU A 72 -4.62 -5.39 -8.88
N THR A 73 -5.64 -5.64 -9.70
CA THR A 73 -6.97 -6.02 -9.22
C THR A 73 -7.24 -7.53 -9.23
N ARG A 74 -6.42 -8.33 -9.92
CA ARG A 74 -6.57 -9.80 -9.98
C ARG A 74 -5.82 -10.55 -8.88
N THR A 75 -5.77 -9.95 -7.68
CA THR A 75 -5.23 -10.59 -6.49
C THR A 75 -6.29 -10.76 -5.43
N LYS A 76 -6.19 -11.85 -4.67
CA LYS A 76 -7.09 -12.06 -3.52
C LYS A 76 -6.60 -11.35 -2.26
N ASN A 77 -5.28 -11.24 -2.09
CA ASN A 77 -4.68 -10.71 -0.86
C ASN A 77 -3.88 -9.44 -1.11
N GLU A 78 -2.65 -9.57 -1.65
CA GLU A 78 -1.69 -8.47 -1.71
C GLU A 78 -0.97 -8.41 -3.07
N VAL A 79 -0.63 -7.18 -3.48
CA VAL A 79 0.22 -6.90 -4.64
C VAL A 79 1.47 -6.18 -4.17
N ALA A 80 2.63 -6.74 -4.48
CA ALA A 80 3.92 -6.08 -4.27
C ALA A 80 4.44 -5.54 -5.61
N LEU A 81 4.70 -4.23 -5.67
CA LEU A 81 5.30 -3.57 -6.82
C LEU A 81 6.79 -3.35 -6.55
N LEU A 82 7.67 -3.98 -7.34
CA LEU A 82 9.10 -3.73 -7.29
C LEU A 82 9.50 -2.84 -8.47
N ALA A 83 9.76 -1.57 -8.14
CA ALA A 83 10.25 -0.58 -9.09
C ALA A 83 11.74 -0.28 -8.83
N PRO A 84 12.57 -0.18 -9.88
CA PRO A 84 13.91 0.39 -9.75
C PRO A 84 13.85 1.91 -9.55
N SER A 85 14.99 2.55 -9.28
CA SER A 85 15.08 4.00 -9.07
C SER A 85 14.49 4.82 -10.23
N GLU A 86 14.62 4.35 -11.47
CA GLU A 86 13.90 4.88 -12.64
C GLU A 86 12.55 4.17 -12.81
N ALA A 87 11.61 4.50 -11.93
CA ALA A 87 10.30 3.88 -11.88
C ALA A 87 9.45 4.19 -13.11
N SER A 88 8.54 3.29 -13.44
CA SER A 88 7.49 3.51 -14.43
C SER A 88 6.67 4.76 -14.13
N LEU A 89 6.22 5.46 -15.17
CA LEU A 89 5.24 6.54 -15.05
C LEU A 89 4.01 6.13 -14.23
N PHE A 90 3.56 4.87 -14.35
CA PHE A 90 2.41 4.40 -13.58
C PHE A 90 2.70 4.25 -12.09
N VAL A 91 3.93 3.88 -11.73
CA VAL A 91 4.35 3.80 -10.33
C VAL A 91 4.49 5.20 -9.76
N GLU A 92 5.04 6.15 -10.52
CA GLU A 92 5.11 7.56 -10.12
C GLU A 92 3.71 8.18 -9.94
N GLU A 93 2.78 7.90 -10.85
CA GLU A 93 1.36 8.30 -10.75
C GLU A 93 0.74 7.69 -9.48
N LEU A 94 0.92 6.39 -9.24
CA LEU A 94 0.44 5.73 -8.03
C LEU A 94 1.07 6.31 -6.75
N LEU A 95 2.36 6.63 -6.75
CA LEU A 95 3.04 7.24 -5.61
C LEU A 95 2.48 8.62 -5.31
N LYS A 96 2.27 9.44 -6.34
CA LYS A 96 1.73 10.80 -6.19
C LYS A 96 0.30 10.81 -5.67
N ASP A 97 -0.54 9.90 -6.18
CA ASP A 97 -1.95 9.81 -5.79
C ASP A 97 -2.16 9.03 -4.48
N ASN A 98 -1.25 8.08 -4.18
CA ASN A 98 -1.32 7.19 -3.02
C ASN A 98 -0.06 7.27 -2.15
N ASN A 99 0.38 8.48 -1.81
CA ASN A 99 1.49 8.81 -0.88
C ASN A 99 1.46 8.03 0.47
N TYR A 100 0.40 7.26 0.74
CA TYR A 100 0.11 6.56 1.98
C TYR A 100 0.30 5.03 1.91
N LEU A 101 0.46 4.40 0.74
CA LEU A 101 0.38 2.93 0.61
C LEU A 101 1.63 2.23 0.04
N LEU A 102 2.63 2.96 -0.46
CA LEU A 102 3.79 2.35 -1.12
C LEU A 102 5.08 2.55 -0.31
N THR A 103 5.74 1.43 0.00
CA THR A 103 7.00 1.36 0.75
C THR A 103 8.16 1.46 -0.24
N SER A 104 8.73 2.65 -0.43
CA SER A 104 10.01 2.77 -1.14
C SER A 104 11.15 2.18 -0.29
N THR A 105 12.09 1.53 -0.96
CA THR A 105 13.27 0.85 -0.38
C THR A 105 14.29 1.79 0.27
N ASP A 106 14.12 3.10 0.12
CA ASP A 106 14.96 4.10 0.77
C ASP A 106 14.31 4.51 2.09
N GLY A 107 14.74 3.82 3.14
CA GLY A 107 14.14 3.84 4.46
C GLY A 107 13.98 5.24 5.05
N ALA A 108 12.73 5.67 5.17
CA ALA A 108 12.18 6.42 6.30
C ALA A 108 10.71 6.74 6.02
N VAL A 109 9.85 5.72 6.08
CA VAL A 109 8.45 5.97 6.41
C VAL A 109 8.22 5.26 7.73
N ASN A 110 7.87 6.03 8.75
CA ASN A 110 7.48 5.58 10.08
C ASN A 110 6.17 4.76 9.99
N ALA A 111 6.21 3.61 9.30
CA ALA A 111 5.07 2.73 9.12
C ALA A 111 4.90 1.91 10.39
N THR A 112 4.15 2.46 11.35
CA THR A 112 3.73 1.72 12.53
C THR A 112 2.73 0.64 12.11
N ALA A 113 3.00 -0.61 12.49
CA ALA A 113 2.07 -1.71 12.22
C ALA A 113 0.76 -1.49 12.99
N CYS A 114 -0.36 -1.86 12.37
CA CYS A 114 -1.65 -1.85 13.05
C CYS A 114 -1.65 -2.96 14.12
N PRO A 115 -1.83 -2.62 15.40
CA PRO A 115 -1.73 -3.60 16.49
C PRO A 115 -2.90 -4.60 16.50
N TYR A 116 -3.99 -4.26 15.81
CA TYR A 116 -5.20 -5.08 15.77
C TYR A 116 -5.11 -6.20 14.72
N CYS A 117 -4.85 -5.85 13.46
CA CYS A 117 -4.74 -6.85 12.38
C CYS A 117 -3.33 -7.40 12.19
N LYS A 118 -2.30 -6.75 12.74
CA LYS A 118 -0.86 -7.08 12.65
C LYS A 118 -0.25 -7.03 11.25
N THR A 119 -1.06 -7.22 10.21
CA THR A 119 -0.67 -7.19 8.81
C THR A 119 -0.72 -5.78 8.22
N GLY A 120 -1.73 -4.99 8.59
CA GLY A 120 -1.91 -3.63 8.11
C GLY A 120 -0.95 -2.62 8.72
N LYS A 121 -0.80 -1.47 8.07
CA LYS A 121 -0.02 -0.33 8.56
C LYS A 121 -0.93 0.83 8.94
N LEU A 122 -0.49 1.67 9.87
CA LEU A 122 -1.18 2.89 10.22
C LEU A 122 -0.81 3.99 9.22
N VAL A 123 -1.83 4.60 8.63
CA VAL A 123 -1.72 5.67 7.63
C VAL A 123 -2.52 6.88 8.09
N ILE A 124 -2.04 8.09 7.78
CA ILE A 124 -2.77 9.32 8.10
C ILE A 124 -3.96 9.45 7.13
N ARG A 125 -5.15 9.61 7.68
CA ARG A 125 -6.41 9.88 6.98
C ARG A 125 -6.98 11.21 7.48
N GLN A 126 -7.80 11.83 6.65
CA GLN A 126 -8.47 13.09 6.98
C GLN A 126 -9.98 12.88 7.02
N HIS A 127 -10.62 13.48 8.00
CA HIS A 127 -12.05 13.40 8.16
C HIS A 127 -12.73 14.49 7.31
N SER A 128 -13.60 14.09 6.37
CA SER A 128 -14.14 14.97 5.32
C SER A 128 -14.94 16.16 5.85
N ALA A 129 -15.54 16.05 7.05
CA ALA A 129 -16.39 17.10 7.60
C ALA A 129 -15.63 18.23 8.31
N ASN A 130 -14.45 17.95 8.87
CA ASN A 130 -13.74 18.89 9.76
C ASN A 130 -12.25 19.02 9.45
N GLY A 131 -11.74 18.31 8.44
CA GLY A 131 -10.32 18.32 8.05
C GLY A 131 -9.38 17.70 9.09
N SER A 132 -9.91 17.17 10.20
CA SER A 132 -9.08 16.60 11.26
C SER A 132 -8.36 15.35 10.78
N GLN A 133 -7.07 15.24 11.12
CA GLN A 133 -6.25 14.10 10.75
C GLN A 133 -6.33 13.02 11.83
N PHE A 134 -6.32 11.76 11.41
CA PHE A 134 -6.28 10.60 12.28
C PHE A 134 -5.49 9.47 11.61
N LEU A 135 -5.00 8.51 12.39
CA LEU A 135 -4.39 7.30 11.86
C LEU A 135 -5.47 6.26 11.61
N GLY A 136 -5.52 5.68 10.42
CA GLY A 136 -6.38 4.55 10.09
C GLY A 136 -5.55 3.37 9.60
N CYS A 137 -6.11 2.17 9.67
CA CYS A 137 -5.47 1.00 9.06
C CYS A 137 -5.47 1.11 7.51
N SER A 138 -4.38 0.64 6.88
CA SER A 138 -4.27 0.51 5.42
C SER A 138 -5.29 -0.50 4.86
N HIS A 139 -5.62 -1.54 5.63
CA HIS A 139 -6.57 -2.59 5.25
C HIS A 139 -8.06 -2.22 5.43
N TYR A 140 -8.42 -0.95 5.55
CA TYR A 140 -9.83 -0.57 5.50
C TYR A 140 -10.43 -0.93 4.12
N PRO A 141 -11.62 -1.55 4.03
CA PRO A 141 -12.63 -1.73 5.09
C PRO A 141 -12.46 -2.99 5.95
N SER A 142 -11.60 -3.94 5.56
CA SER A 142 -11.36 -5.20 6.29
C SER A 142 -10.87 -5.01 7.72
N CYS A 143 -10.14 -3.92 7.99
CA CYS A 143 -9.77 -3.48 9.34
C CYS A 143 -10.13 -2.01 9.53
N ASN A 144 -11.09 -1.73 10.42
CA ASN A 144 -11.65 -0.40 10.66
C ASN A 144 -11.04 0.35 11.86
N GLN A 145 -9.89 -0.12 12.36
CA GLN A 145 -9.24 0.50 13.50
C GLN A 145 -8.67 1.88 13.17
N THR A 146 -8.89 2.81 14.10
CA THR A 146 -8.45 4.20 13.97
C THR A 146 -7.88 4.73 15.28
N PHE A 147 -6.92 5.65 15.19
CA PHE A 147 -6.28 6.30 16.33
C PHE A 147 -6.21 7.80 16.07
N LYS A 148 -6.63 8.61 17.04
CA LYS A 148 -6.63 10.07 16.88
C LYS A 148 -5.25 10.71 17.05
N ASN A 149 -4.36 10.08 17.81
CA ASN A 149 -3.03 10.65 18.08
C ASN A 149 -2.04 10.22 16.99
N LEU A 150 -1.48 11.19 16.27
CA LEU A 150 -0.48 10.97 15.21
C LEU A 150 0.93 10.66 15.76
N GLU A 151 1.22 11.03 17.01
CA GLU A 151 2.52 10.77 17.68
C GLU A 151 2.85 9.27 17.77
N ILE A 152 1.86 8.39 17.58
CA ILE A 152 2.04 6.94 17.47
C ILE A 152 2.99 6.55 16.32
N LEU A 153 3.14 7.40 15.30
CA LEU A 153 4.10 7.18 14.22
C LEU A 153 5.54 7.41 14.68
N THR A 154 5.77 8.37 15.59
CA THR A 154 7.10 8.74 16.09
C THR A 154 7.47 7.96 17.35
N ASP A 155 6.55 7.81 18.29
CA ASP A 155 6.78 7.17 19.59
C ASP A 155 5.88 5.92 19.72
N LYS A 156 6.43 4.79 19.30
CA LYS A 156 5.70 3.50 19.16
C LYS A 156 5.64 2.77 20.50
N LEU A 157 5.08 3.40 21.52
CA LEU A 157 4.96 2.78 22.84
C LEU A 157 3.69 1.91 22.89
N MET A 158 3.85 0.61 22.74
CA MET A 158 2.75 -0.35 22.86
C MET A 158 2.25 -0.44 24.30
N CYS A 159 0.93 -0.57 24.50
CA CYS A 159 0.37 -0.78 25.81
C CYS A 159 0.73 -2.20 26.34
N PRO A 160 1.36 -2.31 27.52
CA PRO A 160 1.79 -3.62 28.05
C PRO A 160 0.63 -4.51 28.45
N ASP A 161 -0.54 -3.94 28.79
CA ASP A 161 -1.68 -4.72 29.29
C ASP A 161 -2.50 -5.35 28.18
N CYS A 162 -2.87 -4.57 27.16
CA CYS A 162 -3.75 -5.06 26.09
C CYS A 162 -3.00 -5.52 24.84
N GLN A 163 -1.75 -5.06 24.63
CA GLN A 163 -0.93 -5.30 23.43
C GLN A 163 -1.63 -4.97 22.10
N SER A 164 -2.80 -4.34 22.14
CA SER A 164 -3.65 -4.01 20.99
C SER A 164 -3.81 -2.49 20.81
N GLY A 165 -3.30 -1.70 21.75
CA GLY A 165 -3.33 -0.24 21.74
C GLY A 165 -1.96 0.36 22.01
N PHE A 166 -1.86 1.68 21.83
CA PHE A 166 -0.65 2.45 22.08
C PHE A 166 -0.82 3.30 23.35
N MET A 167 0.29 3.56 24.02
CA MET A 167 0.38 4.52 25.11
C MET A 167 0.59 5.90 24.49
N VAL A 168 -0.33 6.82 24.77
CA VAL A 168 -0.28 8.19 24.23
C VAL A 168 -0.33 9.19 25.37
N LYS A 169 0.35 10.33 25.19
CA LYS A 169 0.34 11.41 26.17
C LYS A 169 -1.06 12.02 26.26
N ARG A 170 -1.54 12.18 27.50
CA ARG A 170 -2.83 12.80 27.84
C ARG A 170 -2.62 13.74 29.02
N SER A 171 -3.36 14.84 29.06
CA SER A 171 -3.33 15.78 30.17
C SER A 171 -4.51 15.52 31.11
N GLY A 172 -4.22 15.41 32.40
CA GLY A 172 -5.21 15.24 33.46
C GLY A 172 -5.07 16.29 34.56
N ARG A 173 -5.94 16.20 35.58
CA ARG A 173 -5.93 17.12 36.73
C ARG A 173 -4.59 17.18 37.47
N PHE A 174 -3.84 16.08 37.45
CA PHE A 174 -2.57 15.92 38.17
C PHE A 174 -1.33 16.05 37.25
N GLY A 175 -1.50 16.61 36.05
CA GLY A 175 -0.44 16.73 35.05
C GLY A 175 -0.61 15.75 33.90
N ASP A 176 0.43 15.67 33.07
CA ASP A 176 0.48 14.77 31.93
C ASP A 176 0.74 13.32 32.36
N PHE A 177 0.14 12.37 31.66
CA PHE A 177 0.31 10.94 31.86
C PHE A 177 0.19 10.21 30.52
N LEU A 178 0.73 9.00 30.45
CA LEU A 178 0.55 8.11 29.30
C LEU A 178 -0.69 7.24 29.55
N GLY A 179 -1.63 7.22 28.60
CA GLY A 179 -2.83 6.39 28.68
C GLY A 179 -3.03 5.56 27.42
N CYS A 180 -3.61 4.37 27.57
CA CYS A 180 -3.92 3.49 26.44
C CYS A 180 -4.94 4.12 25.48
N THR A 181 -4.71 4.01 24.17
CA THR A 181 -5.67 4.43 23.13
C THR A 181 -6.97 3.62 23.15
N ASN A 182 -6.96 2.41 23.72
CA ASN A 182 -8.11 1.50 23.74
C ASN A 182 -9.09 1.76 24.91
N TYR A 183 -8.92 2.85 25.67
CA TYR A 183 -9.90 3.27 26.68
C TYR A 183 -11.29 3.49 26.04
N PRO A 184 -12.41 3.02 26.62
CA PRO A 184 -12.56 2.46 27.98
C PRO A 184 -12.23 0.96 28.12
N GLY A 185 -11.96 0.25 27.02
CA GLY A 185 -11.66 -1.19 27.05
C GLY A 185 -10.29 -1.56 27.66
N CYS A 186 -9.37 -0.59 27.76
CA CYS A 186 -8.13 -0.72 28.53
C CYS A 186 -7.90 0.55 29.35
N THR A 187 -7.80 0.41 30.67
CA THR A 187 -7.62 1.52 31.63
C THR A 187 -6.18 1.71 32.06
N ASN A 188 -5.23 1.05 31.40
CA ASN A 188 -3.82 1.18 31.74
C ASN A 188 -3.33 2.62 31.54
N THR A 189 -2.65 3.13 32.56
CA THR A 189 -2.01 4.45 32.58
C THR A 189 -0.65 4.36 33.25
N ILE A 190 0.34 5.04 32.70
CA ILE A 190 1.69 5.17 33.25
C ILE A 190 1.94 6.66 33.48
N LYS A 191 2.56 7.01 34.62
CA LYS A 191 2.96 8.37 34.94
C LYS A 191 4.39 8.64 34.51
#